data_AF-G3N8N1-F1
#
_entry.id   AF-G3N8N1-F1
#
_cell.length_a   1.000
_cell.length_b   1.000
_cell.length_c   1.000
_cell.angle_alpha   90.00
_cell.angle_beta   90.00
_cell.angle_gamma   90.00
#
_symmetry.space_group_name_H-M   'P 1'
#
loop_
_entity.id
_entity.type
_entity.pdbx_description
1 polymer ?
#
loop_
_entity_poly.entity_id
_entity_poly.type
_entity_poly.pdbx_seq_one_letter_code
_entity_poly.pdbx_strand_id
1 'polypeptide(L)'
;GSDQQGPHVGLIQASDSPRTEFLLTNYTQPKELLFAIKELVYLGGDTNTGKAIMHAVETFFGQDSGGRRGHPRVLMVLIDGWPSDDLEQAAMLARESGINVFLVSVAKPAPEELAMVRDKDFVKKAVCRDNGFFSYPIPSWFSTTKHVKPLAQKLCSLDRLLCSKTCYNSVNIGFLVDGSSSVGGGNFQLVLDFLAAVASSFEVSDVGARIGAVQFTYDQRLEFGLFDHPNKEDSITALRRIPYMSGGTATGAAISYTTQTLFRRAGPGRNFLIVVTDGQSYDDVRLPAAAAQTQGITIYSVGVAWAPLDDLRAMSSEPKESHTFFSREFTGLAELVPPLVRGVCKDFTENN
;
A
#
# COMPACT_ATOMS: atom_id res chain seq x y z
N GLY A 1 -0.12 8.53 -32.08
CA GLY A 1 0.46 7.23 -31.69
C GLY A 1 -0.58 6.53 -30.86
N SER A 2 -1.04 5.36 -31.29
CA SER A 2 -2.13 4.62 -30.66
C SER A 2 -1.67 4.04 -29.33
N ASP A 3 -2.12 4.65 -28.24
CA ASP A 3 -2.03 4.08 -26.91
C ASP A 3 -2.84 2.76 -26.91
N GLN A 4 -2.19 1.63 -26.63
CA GLN A 4 -2.84 0.32 -26.61
C GLN A 4 -3.73 0.23 -25.36
N GLN A 5 -4.98 0.63 -25.52
CA GLN A 5 -6.00 0.57 -24.48
C GLN A 5 -6.43 -0.89 -24.25
N GLY A 6 -5.91 -1.51 -23.20
CA GLY A 6 -6.27 -2.87 -22.79
C GLY A 6 -5.25 -3.53 -21.87
N PRO A 7 -5.61 -4.65 -21.21
CA PRO A 7 -4.65 -5.43 -20.43
C PRO A 7 -3.60 -6.08 -21.35
N HIS A 8 -2.37 -6.20 -20.85
CA HIS A 8 -1.33 -6.99 -21.49
C HIS A 8 -1.28 -8.38 -20.83
N VAL A 9 -1.12 -9.43 -21.62
CA VAL A 9 -1.18 -10.82 -21.15
C VAL A 9 0.08 -11.56 -21.58
N GLY A 10 0.70 -12.22 -20.61
CA GLY A 10 1.85 -13.10 -20.81
C GLY A 10 1.56 -14.46 -20.17
N LEU A 11 2.35 -15.47 -20.54
CA LEU A 11 2.15 -16.83 -20.07
C LEU A 11 3.48 -17.51 -19.73
N ILE A 12 3.48 -18.15 -18.56
CA ILE A 12 4.55 -19.01 -18.07
C ILE A 12 3.94 -20.39 -17.84
N GLN A 13 4.60 -21.43 -18.32
CA GLN A 13 4.31 -22.79 -17.89
C GLN A 13 5.20 -23.15 -16.70
N ALA A 14 4.59 -23.58 -15.60
CA ALA A 14 5.30 -24.16 -14.47
C ALA A 14 5.62 -25.63 -14.78
N SER A 15 6.85 -26.04 -14.50
CA SER A 15 7.34 -27.43 -14.57
C SER A 15 8.52 -27.57 -13.59
N ASP A 16 9.45 -28.49 -13.80
CA ASP A 16 10.72 -28.54 -13.06
C ASP A 16 11.47 -27.20 -13.08
N SER A 17 11.41 -26.51 -14.23
CA SER A 17 11.90 -25.15 -14.44
C SER A 17 10.83 -24.31 -15.16
N PRO A 18 10.58 -23.07 -14.74
CA PRO A 18 9.58 -22.23 -15.39
C PRO A 18 9.99 -21.88 -16.82
N ARG A 19 9.03 -21.94 -17.74
CA ARG A 19 9.24 -21.59 -19.16
C ARG A 19 8.33 -20.45 -19.56
N THR A 20 8.94 -19.36 -20.03
CA THR A 20 8.21 -18.27 -20.69
C THR A 20 7.73 -18.73 -22.06
N GLU A 21 6.42 -18.71 -22.27
CA GLU A 21 5.84 -18.96 -23.60
C GLU A 21 5.73 -17.67 -24.40
N PHE A 22 5.31 -16.59 -23.73
CA PHE A 22 5.31 -15.24 -24.29
C PHE A 22 5.19 -14.18 -23.19
N LEU A 23 5.86 -13.04 -23.38
CA LEU A 23 5.85 -11.86 -22.50
C LEU A 23 4.58 -11.03 -22.71
N LEU A 24 4.38 -10.03 -21.84
CA LEU A 24 3.21 -9.14 -21.89
C LEU A 24 3.16 -8.31 -23.19
N THR A 25 4.31 -8.07 -23.84
CA THR A 25 4.43 -7.26 -25.07
C THR A 25 4.21 -8.06 -26.36
N ASN A 26 4.23 -9.39 -26.31
CA ASN A 26 4.25 -10.21 -27.53
C ASN A 26 2.94 -10.15 -28.32
N TYR A 27 1.80 -10.00 -27.65
CA TYR A 27 0.49 -10.00 -28.29
C TYR A 27 -0.35 -8.81 -27.85
N THR A 28 -0.95 -8.14 -28.82
CA THR A 28 -1.76 -6.94 -28.61
C THR A 28 -3.20 -7.13 -29.09
N GLN A 29 -3.43 -8.17 -29.89
CA GLN A 29 -4.74 -8.55 -30.43
C GLN A 29 -5.25 -9.85 -29.79
N PRO A 30 -6.50 -9.89 -29.27
CA PRO A 30 -7.05 -11.09 -28.64
C PRO A 30 -7.02 -12.34 -29.54
N LYS A 31 -7.21 -12.17 -30.86
CA LYS A 31 -7.21 -13.28 -31.81
C LYS A 31 -5.85 -13.97 -31.91
N GLU A 32 -4.75 -13.21 -31.89
CA GLU A 32 -3.39 -13.74 -31.97
C GLU A 32 -3.00 -14.43 -30.67
N LEU A 33 -3.35 -13.83 -29.52
CA LEU A 33 -3.17 -14.43 -28.21
C LEU A 33 -3.87 -15.79 -28.10
N LEU A 34 -5.12 -15.89 -28.58
CA LEU A 34 -5.86 -17.14 -28.60
C LEU A 34 -5.22 -18.22 -29.48
N PHE A 35 -4.57 -17.83 -30.57
CA PHE A 35 -3.82 -18.77 -31.41
C PHE A 35 -2.56 -19.25 -30.68
N ALA A 36 -1.79 -18.33 -30.09
CA ALA A 36 -0.60 -18.66 -29.31
C ALA A 36 -0.89 -19.63 -28.16
N ILE A 37 -2.01 -19.44 -27.45
CA ILE A 37 -2.45 -20.34 -26.38
C ILE A 37 -2.77 -21.75 -26.90
N LYS A 38 -3.31 -21.87 -28.12
CA LYS A 38 -3.66 -23.19 -28.71
C LYS A 38 -2.45 -24.00 -29.14
N GLU A 39 -1.34 -23.32 -29.45
CA GLU A 39 -0.09 -23.95 -29.89
C GLU A 39 0.83 -24.35 -28.72
N LEU A 40 0.39 -24.15 -27.47
CA LEU A 40 1.17 -24.52 -26.29
C LEU A 40 1.42 -26.03 -26.21
N VAL A 41 2.67 -26.39 -25.95
CA VAL A 41 3.10 -27.77 -25.76
C VAL A 41 3.09 -28.09 -24.26
N TYR A 42 2.51 -29.22 -23.88
CA TYR A 42 2.57 -29.70 -22.50
C TYR A 42 4.00 -30.10 -22.13
N LEU A 43 4.54 -29.53 -21.04
CA LEU A 43 5.92 -29.77 -20.61
C LEU A 43 6.09 -31.02 -19.74
N GLY A 44 5.09 -31.38 -18.93
CA GLY A 44 5.26 -32.37 -17.86
C GLY A 44 6.18 -31.89 -16.74
N GLY A 45 6.57 -32.80 -15.85
CA GLY A 45 7.48 -32.54 -14.72
C GLY A 45 6.77 -32.16 -13.42
N ASP A 46 7.54 -31.69 -12.44
CA ASP A 46 7.07 -31.26 -11.13
C ASP A 46 6.32 -29.93 -11.17
N THR A 47 5.54 -29.63 -10.12
CA THR A 47 4.77 -28.39 -10.00
C THR A 47 5.54 -27.35 -9.18
N ASN A 48 6.72 -26.93 -9.65
CA ASN A 48 7.55 -25.91 -8.97
C ASN A 48 6.97 -24.49 -9.16
N THR A 49 5.89 -24.22 -8.43
CA THR A 49 5.10 -23.00 -8.52
C THR A 49 5.85 -21.81 -7.93
N GLY A 50 6.65 -22.00 -6.89
CA GLY A 50 7.46 -20.96 -6.26
C GLY A 50 8.50 -20.39 -7.23
N LYS A 51 9.22 -21.28 -7.94
CA LYS A 51 10.13 -20.89 -9.03
C LYS A 51 9.41 -20.13 -10.14
N ALA A 52 8.22 -20.57 -10.53
CA ALA A 52 7.44 -19.89 -11.57
C ALA A 52 6.97 -18.49 -11.15
N ILE A 53 6.59 -18.31 -9.88
CA ILE A 53 6.26 -16.99 -9.33
C ILE A 53 7.50 -16.09 -9.34
N MET A 54 8.66 -16.56 -8.84
CA MET A 54 9.90 -15.76 -8.87
C MET A 54 10.27 -15.33 -10.29
N HIS A 55 10.25 -16.27 -11.23
CA HIS A 55 10.53 -16.00 -12.65
C HIS A 55 9.57 -14.96 -13.25
N ALA A 56 8.28 -15.02 -12.88
CA ALA A 56 7.29 -14.03 -13.30
C ALA A 56 7.61 -12.63 -12.78
N VAL A 57 7.97 -12.52 -11.50
CA VAL A 57 8.32 -11.25 -10.85
C VAL A 57 9.54 -10.62 -11.53
N GLU A 58 10.56 -11.42 -11.82
CA GLU A 58 11.82 -10.96 -12.41
C GLU A 58 11.69 -10.61 -13.90
N THR A 59 10.82 -11.31 -14.63
CA THR A 59 10.84 -11.25 -16.11
C THR A 59 9.67 -10.46 -16.71
N PHE A 60 8.47 -10.46 -16.12
CA PHE A 60 7.26 -10.00 -16.83
C PHE A 60 6.86 -8.57 -16.49
N PHE A 61 7.07 -8.12 -15.26
CA PHE A 61 6.49 -6.86 -14.77
C PHE A 61 7.44 -5.65 -14.86
N GLY A 62 8.61 -5.83 -15.48
CA GLY A 62 9.51 -4.74 -15.87
C GLY A 62 8.93 -3.90 -17.01
N GLN A 63 9.40 -2.66 -17.16
CA GLN A 63 8.93 -1.75 -18.22
C GLN A 63 9.20 -2.30 -19.62
N ASP A 64 10.39 -2.84 -19.84
CA ASP A 64 10.80 -3.42 -21.13
C ASP A 64 9.98 -4.68 -21.50
N SER A 65 9.41 -5.36 -20.49
CA SER A 65 8.60 -6.56 -20.65
C SER A 65 7.10 -6.27 -20.72
N GLY A 66 6.69 -5.00 -20.77
CA GLY A 66 5.29 -4.57 -20.94
C GLY A 66 4.58 -4.19 -19.65
N GLY A 67 5.29 -4.13 -18.52
CA GLY A 67 4.81 -3.56 -17.27
C GLY A 67 4.58 -2.06 -17.40
N ARG A 68 3.37 -1.60 -17.05
CA ARG A 68 2.99 -0.18 -17.15
C ARG A 68 2.85 0.48 -15.79
N ARG A 69 3.30 1.73 -15.65
CA ARG A 69 3.07 2.55 -14.46
C ARG A 69 1.57 2.83 -14.30
N GLY A 70 1.10 2.92 -13.05
CA GLY A 70 -0.31 3.20 -12.73
C GLY A 70 -1.30 2.07 -13.08
N HIS A 71 -0.84 0.94 -13.61
CA HIS A 71 -1.68 -0.20 -13.96
C HIS A 71 -1.42 -1.37 -13.01
N PRO A 72 -2.46 -2.07 -12.51
CA PRO A 72 -2.26 -3.19 -11.62
C PRO A 72 -1.47 -4.34 -12.24
N ARG A 73 -0.62 -4.95 -11.43
CA ARG A 73 0.15 -6.15 -11.78
C ARG A 73 -0.56 -7.34 -11.17
N VAL A 74 -0.96 -8.28 -12.01
CA VAL A 74 -1.74 -9.46 -11.61
C VAL A 74 -1.02 -10.70 -12.10
N LEU A 75 -0.73 -11.62 -11.18
CA LEU A 75 -0.20 -12.95 -11.50
C LEU A 75 -1.28 -13.97 -11.13
N MET A 76 -1.90 -14.58 -12.14
CA MET A 76 -2.87 -15.66 -11.93
C MET A 76 -2.14 -17.00 -12.03
N VAL A 77 -2.06 -17.71 -10.91
CA VAL A 77 -1.42 -19.02 -10.79
C VAL A 77 -2.51 -20.09 -10.84
N LEU A 78 -2.48 -20.92 -11.89
CA LEU A 78 -3.40 -22.04 -12.08
C LEU A 78 -2.72 -23.35 -11.65
N ILE A 79 -3.34 -24.09 -10.73
CA ILE A 79 -2.81 -25.36 -10.21
C ILE A 79 -3.92 -26.41 -10.06
N ASP A 80 -3.57 -27.68 -10.25
CA ASP A 80 -4.46 -28.85 -10.11
C ASP A 80 -4.21 -29.65 -8.81
N GLY A 81 -3.61 -29.02 -7.80
CA GLY A 81 -3.09 -29.73 -6.64
C GLY A 81 -2.28 -28.82 -5.71
N TRP A 82 -1.14 -29.32 -5.24
CA TRP A 82 -0.21 -28.58 -4.38
C TRP A 82 1.16 -28.40 -5.06
N PRO A 83 1.87 -27.31 -4.74
CA PRO A 83 3.23 -27.08 -5.21
C PRO A 83 4.21 -28.16 -4.76
N SER A 84 5.23 -28.43 -5.58
CA SER A 84 6.38 -29.28 -5.23
C SER A 84 7.45 -28.53 -4.42
N ASP A 85 7.40 -27.18 -4.43
CA ASP A 85 8.34 -26.27 -3.77
C ASP A 85 7.65 -25.31 -2.78
N ASP A 86 8.45 -24.56 -2.02
CA ASP A 86 7.95 -23.54 -1.11
C ASP A 86 7.61 -22.24 -1.87
N LEU A 87 6.47 -21.64 -1.52
CA LEU A 87 5.97 -20.42 -2.15
C LEU A 87 6.31 -19.17 -1.35
N GLU A 88 6.74 -19.30 -0.10
CA GLU A 88 6.82 -18.20 0.84
C GLU A 88 7.71 -17.05 0.35
N GLN A 89 8.94 -17.37 -0.02
CA GLN A 89 9.90 -16.37 -0.51
C GLN A 89 9.46 -15.75 -1.84
N ALA A 90 8.95 -16.57 -2.76
CA ALA A 90 8.47 -16.12 -4.05
C ALA A 90 7.28 -15.15 -3.92
N ALA A 91 6.36 -15.48 -3.02
CA ALA A 91 5.19 -14.67 -2.74
C ALA A 91 5.55 -13.38 -2.00
N MET A 92 6.51 -13.42 -1.06
CA MET A 92 7.06 -12.20 -0.44
C MET A 92 7.61 -11.25 -1.50
N LEU A 93 8.47 -11.76 -2.39
CA LEU A 93 9.05 -10.95 -3.46
C LEU A 93 7.98 -10.38 -4.41
N ALA A 94 6.97 -11.18 -4.76
CA ALA A 94 5.85 -10.72 -5.57
C ALA A 94 5.07 -9.59 -4.87
N ARG A 95 4.76 -9.73 -3.58
CA ARG A 95 4.08 -8.70 -2.78
C ARG A 95 4.90 -7.42 -2.71
N GLU A 96 6.19 -7.49 -2.42
CA GLU A 96 7.09 -6.33 -2.35
C GLU A 96 7.27 -5.64 -3.72
N SER A 97 7.17 -6.40 -4.80
CA SER A 97 7.19 -5.93 -6.19
C SER A 97 5.84 -5.38 -6.66
N GLY A 98 4.84 -5.38 -5.79
CA GLY A 98 3.53 -4.82 -6.04
C GLY A 98 2.63 -5.69 -6.92
N ILE A 99 2.83 -7.01 -6.91
CA ILE A 99 2.15 -7.97 -7.76
C ILE A 99 1.06 -8.69 -6.96
N ASN A 100 -0.16 -8.68 -7.49
CA ASN A 100 -1.31 -9.35 -6.90
C ASN A 100 -1.31 -10.80 -7.39
N VAL A 101 -0.84 -11.70 -6.54
CA VAL A 101 -0.88 -13.14 -6.81
C VAL A 101 -2.27 -13.66 -6.50
N PHE A 102 -2.94 -14.18 -7.53
CA PHE A 102 -4.18 -14.93 -7.42
C PHE A 102 -3.90 -16.41 -7.59
N LEU A 103 -4.34 -17.22 -6.63
CA LEU A 103 -4.21 -18.67 -6.71
C LEU A 103 -5.55 -19.29 -7.11
N VAL A 104 -5.59 -19.89 -8.28
CA VAL A 104 -6.75 -20.58 -8.84
C VAL A 104 -6.48 -22.08 -8.79
N SER A 105 -7.08 -22.76 -7.82
CA SER A 105 -6.98 -24.21 -7.69
C SER A 105 -8.14 -24.88 -8.42
N VAL A 106 -7.85 -25.82 -9.30
CA VAL A 106 -8.85 -26.68 -9.95
C VAL A 106 -8.81 -28.03 -9.28
N ALA A 107 -9.98 -28.63 -9.05
CA ALA A 107 -10.15 -29.93 -8.39
C ALA A 107 -9.43 -30.01 -7.03
N LYS A 108 -10.16 -29.73 -5.94
CA LYS A 108 -9.57 -29.83 -4.59
C LYS A 108 -9.00 -31.24 -4.34
N PRO A 109 -7.88 -31.35 -3.58
CA PRO A 109 -7.33 -32.64 -3.21
C PRO A 109 -8.39 -33.50 -2.51
N ALA A 110 -8.39 -34.80 -2.81
CA ALA A 110 -9.19 -35.74 -2.04
C ALA A 110 -8.69 -35.78 -0.58
N PRO A 111 -9.55 -36.06 0.42
CA PRO A 111 -9.14 -36.13 1.82
C PRO A 111 -7.93 -37.03 2.07
N GLU A 112 -7.78 -38.10 1.30
CA GLU A 112 -6.69 -39.07 1.36
C GLU A 112 -5.36 -38.48 0.86
N GLU A 113 -5.42 -37.52 -0.07
CA GLU A 113 -4.26 -36.84 -0.67
C GLU A 113 -3.75 -35.69 0.20
N LEU A 114 -4.57 -35.18 1.13
CA LEU A 114 -4.19 -34.10 2.05
C LEU A 114 -2.98 -34.45 2.94
N ALA A 115 -2.71 -35.75 3.14
CA ALA A 115 -1.52 -36.21 3.85
C ALA A 115 -0.22 -36.03 3.05
N MET A 116 -0.31 -35.91 1.73
CA MET A 116 0.83 -35.72 0.82
C MET A 116 1.20 -34.24 0.63
N VAL A 117 0.29 -33.34 1.00
CA VAL A 117 0.51 -31.89 0.95
C VAL A 117 1.54 -31.50 2.01
N ARG A 118 2.74 -31.13 1.55
CA ARG A 118 3.86 -30.75 2.43
C ARG A 118 3.56 -29.50 3.25
N ASP A 119 3.09 -28.46 2.58
CA ASP A 119 2.68 -27.20 3.20
C ASP A 119 1.19 -27.02 3.00
N LYS A 120 0.39 -27.13 4.06
CA LYS A 120 -1.07 -27.00 4.00
C LYS A 120 -1.55 -25.55 3.87
N ASP A 121 -0.69 -24.60 4.21
CA ASP A 121 -0.98 -23.17 4.19
C ASP A 121 -0.40 -22.49 2.93
N PHE A 122 0.10 -23.27 1.96
CA PHE A 122 0.68 -22.75 0.71
C PHE A 122 -0.24 -21.73 0.02
N VAL A 123 -1.57 -21.92 0.06
CA VAL A 123 -2.53 -20.96 -0.48
C VAL A 123 -2.41 -19.60 0.18
N LYS A 124 -2.38 -19.58 1.52
CA LYS A 124 -2.27 -18.35 2.32
C LYS A 124 -0.93 -17.66 2.10
N LYS A 125 0.13 -18.44 1.97
CA LYS A 125 1.49 -17.95 1.73
C LYS A 125 1.65 -17.35 0.32
N ALA A 126 1.04 -17.98 -0.69
CA ALA A 126 1.13 -17.57 -2.09
C ALA A 126 0.45 -16.24 -2.37
N VAL A 127 -0.73 -16.05 -1.78
CA VAL A 127 -1.58 -14.92 -2.12
C VAL A 127 -1.07 -13.61 -1.54
N CYS A 128 -1.52 -12.52 -2.15
CA CYS A 128 -1.29 -11.16 -1.66
C CYS A 128 -1.77 -10.98 -0.21
N ARG A 129 -2.96 -11.48 0.11
CA ARG A 129 -3.56 -11.44 1.45
C ARG A 129 -4.49 -12.63 1.68
N ASP A 130 -4.45 -13.20 2.87
CA ASP A 130 -5.36 -14.27 3.27
C ASP A 130 -6.71 -13.71 3.76
N ASN A 131 -7.52 -13.23 2.82
CA ASN A 131 -8.87 -12.71 3.08
C ASN A 131 -9.94 -13.38 2.19
N GLY A 132 -9.60 -14.49 1.53
CA GLY A 132 -10.45 -15.20 0.57
C GLY A 132 -10.65 -14.50 -0.79
N PHE A 133 -10.13 -13.28 -0.99
CA PHE A 133 -10.23 -12.59 -2.28
C PHE A 133 -9.19 -13.08 -3.29
N PHE A 134 -7.98 -13.40 -2.86
CA PHE A 134 -6.90 -13.77 -3.78
C PHE A 134 -6.86 -15.28 -4.10
N SER A 135 -7.67 -16.10 -3.45
CA SER A 135 -7.84 -17.51 -3.77
C SER A 135 -9.17 -17.77 -4.49
N TYR A 136 -9.18 -18.68 -5.46
CA TYR A 136 -10.37 -19.05 -6.22
C TYR A 136 -10.41 -20.56 -6.52
N PRO A 137 -11.15 -21.37 -5.74
CA PRO A 137 -11.28 -22.78 -6.00
C PRO A 137 -12.33 -23.08 -7.07
N ILE A 138 -11.94 -23.83 -8.11
CA ILE A 138 -12.81 -24.41 -9.14
C ILE A 138 -13.04 -25.88 -8.77
N PRO A 139 -14.30 -26.33 -8.56
CA PRO A 139 -14.56 -27.69 -8.11
C PRO A 139 -14.15 -28.78 -9.11
N SER A 140 -14.18 -28.49 -10.42
CA SER A 140 -13.95 -29.48 -11.46
C SER A 140 -13.44 -28.85 -12.76
N TRP A 141 -12.56 -29.59 -13.45
CA TRP A 141 -12.12 -29.28 -14.81
C TRP A 141 -13.28 -29.07 -15.78
N PHE A 142 -14.36 -29.84 -15.63
CA PHE A 142 -15.55 -29.77 -16.50
C PHE A 142 -16.39 -28.51 -16.29
N SER A 143 -16.21 -27.80 -15.16
CA SER A 143 -16.95 -26.58 -14.86
C SER A 143 -16.14 -25.29 -15.08
N THR A 144 -14.88 -25.38 -15.50
CA THR A 144 -13.96 -24.24 -15.70
C THR A 144 -14.59 -23.09 -16.49
N THR A 145 -15.31 -23.38 -17.56
CA THR A 145 -16.00 -22.39 -18.40
C THR A 145 -17.04 -21.56 -17.62
N LYS A 146 -17.72 -22.15 -16.63
CA LYS A 146 -18.69 -21.45 -15.76
C LYS A 146 -18.01 -20.43 -14.84
N HIS A 147 -16.72 -20.60 -14.57
CA HIS A 147 -15.95 -19.76 -13.66
C HIS A 147 -15.22 -18.60 -14.35
N VAL A 148 -15.15 -18.58 -15.69
CA VAL A 148 -14.45 -17.53 -16.46
C VAL A 148 -14.96 -16.14 -16.11
N LYS A 149 -16.28 -15.92 -16.15
CA LYS A 149 -16.87 -14.60 -15.89
C LYS A 149 -16.68 -14.15 -14.42
N PRO A 150 -16.99 -14.97 -13.40
CA PRO A 150 -16.72 -14.60 -12.01
C PRO A 150 -15.23 -14.35 -11.72
N LEU A 151 -14.33 -15.17 -12.28
CA LEU A 151 -12.89 -15.00 -12.10
C LEU A 151 -12.41 -13.70 -12.74
N ALA A 152 -12.82 -13.41 -13.98
CA ALA A 152 -12.51 -12.16 -14.66
C ALA A 152 -13.01 -10.93 -13.87
N GLN A 153 -14.24 -10.98 -13.34
CA GLN A 153 -14.77 -9.91 -12.48
C GLN A 153 -13.91 -9.69 -11.23
N LYS A 154 -13.43 -10.78 -10.62
CA LYS A 154 -12.54 -10.72 -9.45
C LYS A 154 -11.19 -10.07 -9.80
N LEU A 155 -10.57 -10.50 -10.90
CA LEU A 155 -9.29 -9.95 -11.37
C LEU A 155 -9.39 -8.47 -11.77
N CYS A 156 -10.57 -8.04 -12.24
CA CYS A 156 -10.84 -6.65 -12.66
C CYS A 156 -11.31 -5.73 -11.51
N SER A 157 -11.42 -6.21 -10.27
CA SER A 157 -11.79 -5.36 -9.12
C SER A 157 -10.57 -4.59 -8.62
N LEU A 158 -10.18 -3.54 -9.36
CA LEU A 158 -8.93 -2.79 -9.16
C LEU A 158 -8.83 -2.18 -7.74
N ASP A 159 -9.96 -1.79 -7.16
CA ASP A 159 -10.13 -1.29 -5.80
C ASP A 159 -9.77 -2.32 -4.72
N ARG A 160 -9.71 -3.61 -5.07
CA ARG A 160 -9.40 -4.71 -4.15
C ARG A 160 -8.00 -5.28 -4.35
N LEU A 161 -7.21 -4.74 -5.29
CA LEU A 161 -5.85 -5.20 -5.61
C LEU A 161 -4.81 -4.59 -4.66
N LEU A 162 -4.86 -5.02 -3.40
CA LEU A 162 -4.11 -4.48 -2.26
C LEU A 162 -2.58 -4.56 -2.38
N CYS A 163 -2.04 -5.46 -3.20
CA CYS A 163 -0.60 -5.53 -3.41
C CYS A 163 -0.13 -4.59 -4.52
N SER A 164 -1.02 -4.10 -5.39
CA SER A 164 -0.61 -3.06 -6.33
C SER A 164 -0.11 -1.87 -5.54
N LYS A 165 1.10 -1.38 -5.83
CA LYS A 165 1.58 -0.14 -5.22
C LYS A 165 0.67 1.02 -5.66
N THR A 166 -0.21 1.43 -4.76
CA THR A 166 -1.07 2.61 -4.91
C THR A 166 -0.77 3.59 -3.78
N CYS A 167 -1.25 4.81 -3.89
CA CYS A 167 -1.17 5.76 -2.79
C CYS A 167 -1.92 5.28 -1.54
N TYR A 168 -2.93 4.42 -1.69
CA TYR A 168 -3.76 3.97 -0.58
C TYR A 168 -3.07 2.89 0.26
N ASN A 169 -2.07 2.19 -0.26
CA ASN A 169 -1.46 1.02 0.39
C ASN A 169 0.07 1.01 0.34
N SER A 170 0.74 1.99 -0.27
CA SER A 170 2.20 2.02 -0.39
C SER A 170 2.80 3.30 0.19
N VAL A 171 2.25 3.73 1.32
CA VAL A 171 2.62 4.97 2.01
C VAL A 171 2.84 4.72 3.50
N ASN A 172 3.86 5.38 4.05
CA ASN A 172 4.08 5.51 5.47
C ASN A 172 3.63 6.92 5.87
N ILE A 173 2.57 7.03 6.67
CA ILE A 173 2.01 8.30 7.12
C ILE A 173 2.34 8.49 8.60
N GLY A 174 3.10 9.53 8.89
CA GLY A 174 3.35 10.00 10.25
C GLY A 174 2.47 11.19 10.56
N PHE A 175 1.75 11.13 11.67
CA PHE A 175 1.04 12.28 12.23
C PHE A 175 1.91 12.96 13.28
N LEU A 176 2.08 14.27 13.14
CA LEU A 176 2.74 15.12 14.14
C LEU A 176 1.72 16.07 14.73
N VAL A 177 1.35 15.83 15.98
CA VAL A 177 0.13 16.37 16.58
C VAL A 177 0.47 17.32 17.71
N ASP A 178 0.00 18.56 17.59
CA ASP A 178 0.13 19.57 18.62
C ASP A 178 -0.78 19.24 19.82
N GLY A 179 -0.16 18.97 20.97
CA GLY A 179 -0.81 18.72 22.25
C GLY A 179 -0.70 19.90 23.22
N SER A 180 -0.42 21.09 22.71
CA SER A 180 -0.20 22.30 23.52
C SER A 180 -1.46 22.80 24.22
N SER A 181 -1.26 23.69 25.18
CA SER A 181 -2.34 24.26 25.99
C SER A 181 -3.32 25.12 25.18
N SER A 182 -2.91 25.70 24.04
CA SER A 182 -3.78 26.50 23.17
C SER A 182 -4.86 25.66 22.50
N VAL A 183 -4.53 24.41 22.14
CA VAL A 183 -5.47 23.46 21.57
C VAL A 183 -6.59 23.19 22.57
N GLY A 184 -6.24 22.74 23.77
CA GLY A 184 -7.20 22.37 24.81
C GLY A 184 -7.83 20.99 24.58
N GLY A 185 -8.16 20.28 25.67
CA GLY A 185 -8.56 18.86 25.61
C GLY A 185 -9.79 18.57 24.75
N GLY A 186 -10.78 19.47 24.73
CA GLY A 186 -11.98 19.29 23.90
C GLY A 186 -11.69 19.34 22.39
N ASN A 187 -10.86 20.30 21.97
CA ASN A 187 -10.45 20.43 20.57
C ASN A 187 -9.45 19.35 20.17
N PHE A 188 -8.61 18.89 21.12
CA PHE A 188 -7.68 17.80 20.87
C PHE A 188 -8.43 16.53 20.41
N GLN A 189 -9.60 16.24 20.99
CA GLN A 189 -10.42 15.12 20.52
C GLN A 189 -10.86 15.26 19.05
N LEU A 190 -11.19 16.48 18.61
CA LEU A 190 -11.53 16.77 17.21
C LEU A 190 -10.31 16.58 16.29
N VAL A 191 -9.11 16.93 16.75
CA VAL A 191 -7.87 16.64 16.05
C VAL A 191 -7.70 15.13 15.90
N LEU A 192 -7.82 14.35 16.99
CA LEU A 192 -7.68 12.89 16.92
C LEU A 192 -8.71 12.24 15.98
N ASP A 193 -9.95 12.73 15.96
CA ASP A 193 -10.97 12.25 15.03
C ASP A 193 -10.65 12.60 13.57
N PHE A 194 -10.07 13.77 13.32
CA PHE A 194 -9.55 14.14 12.01
C PHE A 194 -8.42 13.19 11.55
N LEU A 195 -7.44 12.90 12.41
CA LEU A 195 -6.35 11.97 12.09
C LEU A 195 -6.90 10.56 11.80
N ALA A 196 -7.85 10.09 12.62
CA ALA A 196 -8.52 8.82 12.42
C ALA A 196 -9.27 8.76 11.08
N ALA A 197 -9.93 9.85 10.66
CA ALA A 197 -10.61 9.94 9.38
C ALA A 197 -9.61 9.90 8.19
N VAL A 198 -8.47 10.59 8.30
CA VAL A 198 -7.38 10.48 7.32
C VAL A 198 -6.87 9.04 7.24
N ALA A 199 -6.49 8.43 8.37
CA ALA A 199 -6.00 7.05 8.43
C ALA A 199 -7.01 6.04 7.87
N SER A 200 -8.32 6.26 8.08
CA SER A 200 -9.38 5.39 7.57
C SER A 200 -9.44 5.33 6.05
N SER A 201 -8.96 6.37 5.37
CA SER A 201 -8.92 6.49 3.91
C SER A 201 -7.83 5.63 3.25
N PHE A 202 -6.85 5.14 4.03
CA PHE A 202 -5.76 4.30 3.55
C PHE A 202 -5.97 2.83 3.93
N GLU A 203 -5.39 1.90 3.19
CA GLU A 203 -5.43 0.47 3.43
C GLU A 203 -4.30 0.06 4.38
N VAL A 204 -4.50 0.32 5.66
CA VAL A 204 -3.50 0.03 6.68
C VAL A 204 -3.35 -1.48 6.89
N SER A 205 -2.14 -1.99 6.65
CA SER A 205 -1.75 -3.37 6.93
C SER A 205 -0.22 -3.53 6.99
N ASP A 206 0.24 -4.71 7.39
CA ASP A 206 1.65 -5.14 7.36
C ASP A 206 2.34 -4.94 5.99
N VAL A 207 1.62 -5.27 4.91
CA VAL A 207 2.03 -5.10 3.51
C VAL A 207 1.44 -3.86 2.84
N GLY A 208 0.69 -3.05 3.58
CA GLY A 208 -0.10 -1.92 3.09
C GLY A 208 0.42 -0.58 3.59
N ALA A 209 -0.49 0.39 3.73
CA ALA A 209 -0.15 1.66 4.33
C ALA A 209 0.22 1.48 5.80
N ARG A 210 1.12 2.33 6.30
CA ARG A 210 1.56 2.32 7.69
C ARG A 210 1.28 3.65 8.34
N ILE A 211 0.80 3.61 9.58
CA ILE A 211 0.43 4.81 10.34
C ILE A 211 1.26 4.85 11.61
N GLY A 212 1.76 6.03 11.94
CA GLY A 212 2.38 6.30 13.24
C GLY A 212 2.07 7.70 13.71
N ALA A 213 2.24 7.96 15.00
CA ALA A 213 1.90 9.23 15.61
C ALA A 213 2.95 9.68 16.62
N VAL A 214 3.28 10.97 16.55
CA VAL A 214 4.09 11.69 17.52
C VAL A 214 3.24 12.87 18.00
N GLN A 215 3.13 13.04 19.31
CA GLN A 215 2.56 14.23 19.92
C GLN A 215 3.69 15.15 20.39
N PHE A 216 3.47 16.47 20.34
CA PHE A 216 4.46 17.43 20.81
C PHE A 216 3.86 18.59 21.59
N THR A 217 4.67 19.11 22.51
CA THR A 217 4.52 20.41 23.15
C THR A 217 5.88 21.13 23.13
N TYR A 218 6.47 21.44 24.28
CA TYR A 218 7.92 21.64 24.42
C TYR A 218 8.67 20.30 24.31
N ASP A 219 8.04 19.22 24.79
CA ASP A 219 8.56 17.86 24.74
C ASP A 219 7.91 17.08 23.60
N GLN A 220 8.58 16.05 23.10
CA GLN A 220 8.06 15.17 22.03
C GLN A 220 7.85 13.76 22.57
N ARG A 221 6.73 13.15 22.21
CA ARG A 221 6.40 11.77 22.59
C ARG A 221 5.98 10.96 21.37
N LEU A 222 6.72 9.89 21.09
CA LEU A 222 6.25 8.85 20.17
C LEU A 222 5.08 8.10 20.83
N GLU A 223 3.89 8.24 20.28
CA GLU A 223 2.70 7.54 20.77
C GLU A 223 2.69 6.09 20.30
N PHE A 224 2.99 5.89 19.02
CA PHE A 224 3.23 4.58 18.41
C PHE A 224 3.95 4.73 17.06
N GLY A 225 4.75 3.73 16.72
CA GLY A 225 5.52 3.65 15.49
C GLY A 225 4.74 3.10 14.29
N LEU A 226 5.33 3.22 13.09
CA LEU A 226 4.74 2.79 11.81
C LEU A 226 4.37 1.29 11.74
N PHE A 227 4.91 0.45 12.63
CA PHE A 227 4.73 -1.01 12.60
C PHE A 227 3.99 -1.56 13.82
N ASP A 228 3.59 -0.70 14.75
CA ASP A 228 3.01 -1.15 16.03
C ASP A 228 1.56 -1.62 15.87
N HIS A 229 0.87 -1.17 14.81
CA HIS A 229 -0.52 -1.52 14.53
C HIS A 229 -0.68 -2.06 13.10
N PRO A 230 -0.70 -3.40 12.91
CA PRO A 230 -0.68 -4.04 11.60
C PRO A 230 -2.05 -4.07 10.91
N ASN A 231 -3.06 -3.38 11.42
CA ASN A 231 -4.37 -3.25 10.78
C ASN A 231 -5.00 -1.89 11.06
N LYS A 232 -5.99 -1.56 10.22
CA LYS A 232 -6.70 -0.29 10.22
C LYS A 232 -7.45 -0.01 11.53
N GLU A 233 -8.14 -1.00 12.08
CA GLU A 233 -9.00 -0.81 13.26
C GLU A 233 -8.16 -0.50 14.51
N ASP A 234 -7.05 -1.20 14.68
CA ASP A 234 -6.10 -0.96 15.78
C ASP A 234 -5.45 0.42 15.66
N SER A 235 -5.04 0.80 14.44
CA SER A 235 -4.43 2.12 14.19
C SER A 235 -5.40 3.27 14.50
N ILE A 236 -6.66 3.15 14.07
CA ILE A 236 -7.72 4.14 14.37
C ILE A 236 -7.99 4.21 15.87
N THR A 237 -8.03 3.05 16.54
CA THR A 237 -8.25 2.98 17.99
C THR A 237 -7.10 3.60 18.77
N ALA A 238 -5.86 3.36 18.35
CA ALA A 238 -4.66 3.93 18.94
C ALA A 238 -4.64 5.46 18.81
N LEU A 239 -4.93 5.99 17.60
CA LEU A 239 -5.05 7.44 17.36
C LEU A 239 -6.05 8.09 18.32
N ARG A 240 -7.25 7.53 18.46
CA ARG A 240 -8.31 8.08 19.33
C ARG A 240 -7.99 8.00 20.82
N ARG A 241 -7.01 7.19 21.23
CA ARG A 241 -6.60 6.99 22.63
C ARG A 241 -5.35 7.76 23.02
N ILE A 242 -4.76 8.54 22.11
CA ILE A 242 -3.62 9.40 22.42
C ILE A 242 -4.02 10.34 23.57
N PRO A 243 -3.32 10.31 24.72
CA PRO A 243 -3.69 11.17 25.83
C PRO A 243 -3.20 12.58 25.57
N TYR A 244 -4.11 13.55 25.76
CA TYR A 244 -3.81 14.99 25.67
C TYR A 244 -2.66 15.36 26.62
N MET A 245 -1.66 16.03 26.08
CA MET A 245 -0.59 16.66 26.84
C MET A 245 -1.07 18.03 27.36
N SER A 246 -0.14 18.96 27.61
CA SER A 246 -0.36 20.38 27.82
C SER A 246 1.03 21.01 27.89
N GLY A 247 1.21 22.19 27.32
CA GLY A 247 2.52 22.85 27.25
C GLY A 247 2.57 23.90 26.13
N GLY A 248 3.78 24.34 25.77
CA GLY A 248 3.98 25.20 24.61
C GLY A 248 4.09 24.42 23.31
N THR A 249 4.49 25.10 22.24
CA THR A 249 4.47 24.57 20.86
C THR A 249 5.87 24.68 20.24
N ALA A 250 6.65 23.59 20.24
CA ALA A 250 8.00 23.52 19.64
C ALA A 250 7.99 22.62 18.40
N THR A 251 7.44 23.14 17.30
CA THR A 251 7.19 22.41 16.06
C THR A 251 8.47 22.01 15.33
N GLY A 252 9.51 22.85 15.36
CA GLY A 252 10.79 22.56 14.71
C GLY A 252 11.51 21.36 15.33
N ALA A 253 11.60 21.33 16.65
CA ALA A 253 12.10 20.20 17.43
C ALA A 253 11.25 18.95 17.19
N ALA A 254 9.93 19.11 17.11
CA ALA A 254 8.99 18.02 16.84
C ALA A 254 9.18 17.37 15.46
N ILE A 255 9.43 18.17 14.41
CA ILE A 255 9.76 17.65 13.07
C ILE A 255 11.06 16.86 13.09
N SER A 256 12.09 17.39 13.78
CA SER A 256 13.38 16.72 13.91
C SER A 256 13.26 15.39 14.65
N TYR A 257 12.54 15.37 15.77
CA TYR A 257 12.29 14.17 16.56
C TYR A 257 11.55 13.12 15.74
N THR A 258 10.48 13.49 15.05
CA THR A 258 9.68 12.57 14.22
C THR A 258 10.52 11.94 13.11
N THR A 259 11.38 12.73 12.48
CA THR A 259 12.29 12.23 11.45
C THR A 259 13.29 11.21 12.01
N GLN A 260 13.85 11.48 13.19
CA GLN A 260 14.86 10.64 13.84
C GLN A 260 14.30 9.42 14.58
N THR A 261 13.00 9.39 14.87
CA THR A 261 12.35 8.31 15.60
C THR A 261 11.39 7.53 14.71
N LEU A 262 10.29 8.16 14.32
CA LEU A 262 9.20 7.54 13.56
C LEU A 262 9.66 7.09 12.17
N PHE A 263 10.37 7.94 11.43
CA PHE A 263 10.80 7.63 10.06
C PHE A 263 12.17 6.96 9.96
N ARG A 264 12.91 6.80 11.06
CA ARG A 264 14.25 6.17 11.08
C ARG A 264 14.26 4.76 10.48
N ARG A 265 13.18 4.02 10.67
CA ARG A 265 12.98 2.67 10.13
C ARG A 265 11.74 2.61 9.25
N ALA A 266 11.44 3.70 8.52
CA ALA A 266 10.38 3.66 7.54
C ALA A 266 10.65 2.52 6.56
N GLY A 267 9.76 1.53 6.52
CA GLY A 267 9.88 0.41 5.59
C GLY A 267 9.59 0.85 4.16
N PRO A 268 9.44 -0.12 3.22
CA PRO A 268 9.12 0.22 1.84
C PRO A 268 7.82 1.03 1.76
N GLY A 269 7.80 2.02 0.88
CA GLY A 269 6.70 2.96 0.73
C GLY A 269 7.19 4.41 0.75
N ARG A 270 6.29 5.34 0.43
CA ARG A 270 6.60 6.78 0.48
C ARG A 270 6.27 7.39 1.82
N ASN A 271 7.14 8.28 2.29
CA ASN A 271 7.00 8.89 3.61
C ASN A 271 6.26 10.22 3.51
N PHE A 272 5.14 10.33 4.23
CA PHE A 272 4.35 11.54 4.35
C PHE A 272 4.23 11.93 5.82
N LEU A 273 4.54 13.18 6.14
CA LEU A 273 4.36 13.75 7.46
C LEU A 273 3.22 14.75 7.42
N ILE A 274 2.17 14.51 8.20
CA ILE A 274 1.04 15.43 8.35
C ILE A 274 1.17 16.10 9.72
N VAL A 275 1.48 17.39 9.71
CA VAL A 275 1.63 18.23 10.91
C VAL A 275 0.31 18.94 11.18
N VAL A 276 -0.22 18.83 12.40
CA VAL A 276 -1.43 19.55 12.82
C VAL A 276 -1.09 20.45 14.02
N THR A 277 -1.33 21.76 13.90
CA THR A 277 -1.06 22.76 14.96
C THR A 277 -2.08 23.90 14.94
N ASP A 278 -2.32 24.51 16.10
CA ASP A 278 -3.25 25.64 16.25
C ASP A 278 -2.56 26.99 16.54
N GLY A 279 -1.24 27.00 16.64
CA GLY A 279 -0.48 28.12 17.17
C GLY A 279 0.88 28.37 16.50
N GLN A 280 1.49 29.48 16.88
CA GLN A 280 2.84 29.85 16.44
C GLN A 280 3.88 28.96 17.14
N SER A 281 4.90 28.52 16.40
CA SER A 281 6.01 27.78 16.99
C SER A 281 6.93 28.69 17.81
N TYR A 282 7.45 28.20 18.93
CA TYR A 282 8.47 28.89 19.73
C TYR A 282 9.90 28.72 19.17
N ASP A 283 10.08 27.87 18.16
CA ASP A 283 11.34 27.57 17.51
C ASP A 283 11.23 27.65 15.97
N ASP A 284 12.39 27.65 15.29
CA ASP A 284 12.43 27.72 13.82
C ASP A 284 12.00 26.40 13.18
N VAL A 285 10.98 26.46 12.33
CA VAL A 285 10.45 25.28 11.62
C VAL A 285 11.13 25.02 10.27
N ARG A 286 11.85 25.99 9.71
CA ARG A 286 12.36 25.95 8.32
C ARG A 286 13.46 24.92 8.17
N LEU A 287 14.49 24.99 9.01
CA LEU A 287 15.63 24.08 8.92
C LEU A 287 15.23 22.61 9.20
N PRO A 288 14.45 22.31 10.27
CA PRO A 288 13.94 20.95 10.48
C PRO A 288 13.09 20.42 9.32
N ALA A 289 12.19 21.24 8.79
CA ALA A 289 11.35 20.84 7.67
C ALA A 289 12.17 20.56 6.41
N ALA A 290 13.11 21.45 6.05
CA ALA A 290 14.00 21.23 4.92
C ALA A 290 14.81 19.94 5.09
N ALA A 291 15.35 19.68 6.29
CA ALA A 291 16.09 18.45 6.56
C ALA A 291 15.24 17.18 6.40
N ALA A 292 14.00 17.20 6.90
CA ALA A 292 13.06 16.09 6.70
C ALA A 292 12.72 15.88 5.21
N GLN A 293 12.52 16.97 4.45
CA GLN A 293 12.26 16.91 3.02
C GLN A 293 13.44 16.32 2.22
N THR A 294 14.69 16.66 2.58
CA THR A 294 15.88 16.04 1.96
C THR A 294 16.00 14.53 2.22
N GLN A 295 15.32 14.00 3.25
CA GLN A 295 15.22 12.56 3.53
C GLN A 295 14.06 11.88 2.79
N GLY A 296 13.42 12.58 1.84
CA GLY A 296 12.30 12.06 1.06
C GLY A 296 10.97 12.03 1.81
N ILE A 297 10.83 12.80 2.90
CA ILE A 297 9.58 12.96 3.64
C ILE A 297 8.82 14.14 3.04
N THR A 298 7.64 13.89 2.49
CA THR A 298 6.75 14.95 2.00
C THR A 298 5.91 15.49 3.16
N ILE A 299 5.96 16.79 3.43
CA ILE A 299 5.31 17.42 4.58
C ILE A 299 4.04 18.14 4.16
N TYR A 300 2.95 17.76 4.81
CA TYR A 300 1.65 18.41 4.77
C TYR A 300 1.42 19.15 6.09
N SER A 301 0.99 20.40 6.03
CA SER A 301 0.74 21.23 7.22
C SER A 301 -0.74 21.58 7.30
N VAL A 302 -1.35 21.30 8.45
CA VAL A 302 -2.75 21.60 8.74
C VAL A 302 -2.80 22.57 9.93
N GLY A 303 -3.08 23.82 9.62
CA GLY A 303 -3.29 24.85 10.65
C GLY A 303 -4.75 24.95 11.06
N VAL A 304 -4.99 25.25 12.33
CA VAL A 304 -6.33 25.51 12.86
C VAL A 304 -6.35 26.81 13.65
N ALA A 305 -7.50 27.49 13.67
CA ALA A 305 -7.76 28.67 14.48
C ALA A 305 -6.77 29.82 14.22
N TRP A 306 -5.73 29.96 15.03
CA TRP A 306 -4.80 31.10 14.99
C TRP A 306 -3.42 30.71 14.46
N ALA A 307 -3.26 29.49 13.91
CA ALA A 307 -2.01 29.01 13.34
C ALA A 307 -1.48 29.98 12.25
N PRO A 308 -0.24 30.49 12.37
CA PRO A 308 0.32 31.41 11.39
C PRO A 308 0.52 30.75 10.02
N LEU A 309 -0.15 31.26 8.99
CA LEU A 309 -0.09 30.67 7.65
C LEU A 309 1.32 30.64 7.05
N ASP A 310 2.15 31.63 7.38
CA ASP A 310 3.54 31.69 6.90
C ASP A 310 4.41 30.58 7.53
N ASP A 311 4.19 30.25 8.81
CA ASP A 311 4.89 29.12 9.45
C ASP A 311 4.45 27.79 8.83
N LEU A 312 3.14 27.61 8.58
CA LEU A 312 2.62 26.42 7.91
C LEU A 312 3.26 26.24 6.52
N ARG A 313 3.30 27.30 5.72
CA ARG A 313 3.95 27.30 4.41
C ARG A 313 5.45 27.05 4.52
N ALA A 314 6.12 27.63 5.52
CA ALA A 314 7.54 27.46 5.72
C ALA A 314 7.93 25.99 5.94
N MET A 315 7.10 25.21 6.64
CA MET A 315 7.36 23.79 6.89
C MET A 315 6.76 22.81 5.87
N SER A 316 5.72 23.19 5.11
CA SER A 316 5.13 22.37 4.05
C SER A 316 6.14 22.03 2.93
N SER A 317 5.93 20.92 2.22
CA SER A 317 6.66 20.62 0.97
C SER A 317 6.14 21.45 -0.22
N GLU A 318 6.89 21.45 -1.33
CA GLU A 318 6.46 22.09 -2.57
C GLU A 318 5.47 21.22 -3.37
N PRO A 319 4.48 21.81 -4.06
CA PRO A 319 4.14 23.24 -4.04
C PRO A 319 3.38 23.62 -2.77
N LYS A 320 3.73 24.75 -2.14
CA LYS A 320 3.17 25.18 -0.85
C LYS A 320 1.64 25.23 -0.84
N GLU A 321 1.02 25.64 -1.94
CA GLU A 321 -0.43 25.82 -2.06
C GLU A 321 -1.21 24.50 -1.96
N SER A 322 -0.61 23.36 -2.32
CA SER A 322 -1.26 22.05 -2.21
C SER A 322 -0.89 21.27 -0.95
N HIS A 323 0.09 21.75 -0.19
CA HIS A 323 0.62 21.09 1.01
C HIS A 323 0.24 21.81 2.30
N THR A 324 -0.20 23.08 2.21
CA THR A 324 -0.69 23.86 3.34
C THR A 324 -2.21 23.92 3.36
N PHE A 325 -2.79 23.42 4.44
CA PHE A 325 -4.23 23.41 4.71
C PHE A 325 -4.52 24.25 5.96
N PHE A 326 -5.70 24.86 5.98
CA PHE A 326 -6.10 25.72 7.09
C PHE A 326 -7.60 25.63 7.35
N SER A 327 -7.99 25.56 8.62
CA SER A 327 -9.37 25.71 9.06
C SER A 327 -9.48 26.81 10.12
N ARG A 328 -10.56 27.60 10.07
CA ARG A 328 -10.83 28.63 11.09
C ARG A 328 -11.22 28.04 12.44
N GLU A 329 -11.83 26.87 12.44
CA GLU A 329 -12.34 26.18 13.64
C GLU A 329 -11.98 24.70 13.58
N PHE A 330 -11.82 24.07 14.76
CA PHE A 330 -11.50 22.64 14.85
C PHE A 330 -12.59 21.74 14.24
N THR A 331 -13.85 22.17 14.30
CA THR A 331 -15.00 21.50 13.66
C THR A 331 -14.85 21.39 12.14
N GLY A 332 -14.14 22.34 11.50
CA GLY A 332 -13.89 22.35 10.06
C GLY A 332 -12.79 21.38 9.58
N LEU A 333 -12.03 20.76 10.50
CA LEU A 333 -10.97 19.80 10.13
C LEU A 333 -11.49 18.64 9.28
N ALA A 334 -12.72 18.17 9.53
CA ALA A 334 -13.32 17.06 8.78
C ALA A 334 -13.43 17.36 7.27
N GLU A 335 -13.62 18.62 6.89
CA GLU A 335 -13.74 19.05 5.50
C GLU A 335 -12.39 18.98 4.74
N LEU A 336 -11.28 18.97 5.47
CA LEU A 336 -9.93 18.90 4.90
C LEU A 336 -9.49 17.48 4.57
N VAL A 337 -10.19 16.44 5.05
CA VAL A 337 -9.81 15.04 4.82
C VAL A 337 -9.77 14.70 3.32
N PRO A 338 -10.85 14.96 2.52
CA PRO A 338 -10.81 14.61 1.11
C PRO A 338 -9.71 15.31 0.29
N PRO A 339 -9.50 16.63 0.38
CA PRO A 339 -8.43 17.28 -0.39
C PRO A 339 -7.02 16.89 0.10
N LEU A 340 -6.83 16.63 1.41
CA LEU A 340 -5.55 16.17 1.93
C LEU A 340 -5.18 14.78 1.38
N VAL A 341 -6.10 13.82 1.43
CA VAL A 341 -5.89 12.47 0.89
C VAL A 341 -5.61 12.53 -0.62
N ARG A 342 -6.32 13.39 -1.36
CA ARG A 342 -6.04 13.62 -2.79
C ARG A 342 -4.63 14.18 -3.03
N GLY A 343 -4.17 15.10 -2.19
CA GLY A 343 -2.80 15.63 -2.23
C GLY A 343 -1.78 14.51 -2.08
N VAL A 344 -1.87 13.73 -0.98
CA VAL A 344 -0.96 12.60 -0.72
C VAL A 344 -0.93 11.63 -1.90
N CYS A 345 -2.09 11.33 -2.48
CA CYS A 345 -2.19 10.46 -3.65
C CYS A 345 -1.59 11.04 -4.92
N LYS A 346 -1.78 12.33 -5.16
CA LYS A 346 -1.15 13.04 -6.29
C LYS A 346 0.36 12.98 -6.17
N ASP A 347 0.90 13.35 -5.01
CA ASP A 347 2.34 13.33 -4.81
C ASP A 347 2.87 11.93 -5.01
N PHE A 348 2.23 10.90 -4.43
CA PHE A 348 2.59 9.49 -4.60
C PHE A 348 2.82 9.13 -6.07
N THR A 349 1.97 9.64 -6.98
CA THR A 349 2.09 9.38 -8.42
C THR A 349 3.17 10.20 -9.12
N GLU A 350 3.42 11.44 -8.73
CA GLU A 350 4.34 12.35 -9.45
C GLU A 350 5.83 12.03 -9.22
N ASN A 351 6.20 11.43 -8.09
CA ASN A 351 7.59 11.02 -7.82
C ASN A 351 7.85 9.51 -8.04
N ASN A 352 7.03 8.84 -8.85
CA ASN A 352 7.22 7.45 -9.29
C ASN A 352 7.49 7.38 -10.79
#